data_AF-A0A662J5Y5-F1
#
_entry.id   AF-A0A662J5Y5-F1
#
_cell.length_a   1.000
_cell.length_b   1.000
_cell.length_c   1.000
_cell.angle_alpha   90.00
_cell.angle_beta   90.00
_cell.angle_gamma   90.00
#
_symmetry.space_group_name_H-M   'P 1'
#
loop_
_entity.id
_entity.type
_entity.pdbx_description
1 polymer ?
#
loop_
_entity_poly.entity_id
_entity_poly.type
_entity_poly.pdbx_seq_one_letter_code
_entity_poly.pdbx_strand_id
1 'polypeptide(L)'
;NDDPCGYRAVTILGLASIYYGGPEVFEELVTEVTNIYAEEVDETLHIYVPADLEVGGSRLVVRSKSVDLIALLEAGSLDYAFEYRSIAVQHNLSFVELPPELSLGSPEHTDFYAKAAIHIMCGTEQEKMIEGAPIVYGVTIPSSAENRGDAAEFVKMLISSVGEEVFEGLGQSFLEGPIFIGEVPEELKV
;
A
#
# COMPACT_ATOMS: atom_id res chain seq x y z
N ASN A 1 14.08 -0.01 2.04
CA ASN A 1 12.66 -0.06 1.64
C ASN A 1 12.57 -0.89 0.38
N ASP A 2 12.56 -2.21 0.53
CA ASP A 2 12.58 -3.14 -0.61
C ASP A 2 11.16 -3.48 -1.11
N ASP A 3 10.15 -3.12 -0.33
CA ASP A 3 8.76 -3.42 -0.58
C ASP A 3 7.84 -2.35 0.05
N PRO A 4 6.98 -1.71 -0.75
CA PRO A 4 6.00 -0.75 -0.26
C PRO A 4 5.04 -1.27 0.81
N CYS A 5 4.78 -2.58 0.86
CA CYS A 5 3.83 -3.17 1.80
C CYS A 5 4.19 -2.85 3.26
N GLY A 6 5.48 -2.85 3.58
CA GLY A 6 5.96 -2.60 4.95
C GLY A 6 5.61 -1.19 5.45
N TYR A 7 5.99 -0.16 4.70
CA TYR A 7 5.67 1.22 5.13
C TYR A 7 4.17 1.48 5.08
N ARG A 8 3.44 0.88 4.12
CA ARG A 8 1.97 0.97 4.06
C ARG A 8 1.32 0.37 5.29
N ALA A 9 1.76 -0.79 5.76
CA ALA A 9 1.23 -1.42 6.98
C ALA A 9 1.39 -0.49 8.20
N VAL A 10 2.55 0.15 8.34
CA VAL A 10 2.79 1.12 9.42
C VAL A 10 1.90 2.36 9.27
N THR A 11 1.75 2.90 8.05
CA THR A 11 0.82 4.00 7.76
C THR A 11 -0.63 3.63 8.12
N ILE A 12 -1.08 2.42 7.78
CA ILE A 12 -2.42 1.92 8.11
C ILE A 12 -2.63 1.86 9.62
N LEU A 13 -1.66 1.33 10.37
CA LEU A 13 -1.73 1.28 11.83
C LEU A 13 -1.76 2.68 12.45
N GLY A 14 -1.04 3.65 11.88
CA GLY A 14 -1.13 5.06 12.28
C GLY A 14 -2.49 5.68 11.94
N LEU A 15 -3.05 5.41 10.76
CA LEU A 15 -4.41 5.86 10.42
C LEU A 15 -5.47 5.20 11.31
N ALA A 16 -5.25 3.96 11.76
CA ALA A 16 -6.15 3.26 12.65
C ALA A 16 -6.28 3.97 14.00
N SER A 17 -5.22 4.58 14.54
CA SER A 17 -5.32 5.35 15.79
C SER A 17 -6.22 6.57 15.64
N ILE A 18 -6.18 7.23 14.47
CA ILE A 18 -7.06 8.34 14.13
C ILE A 18 -8.49 7.85 13.92
N TYR A 19 -8.68 6.76 13.17
CA TYR A 19 -10.00 6.20 12.84
C TYR A 19 -10.76 5.70 14.07
N TYR A 20 -10.08 4.98 14.98
CA TYR A 20 -10.68 4.42 16.19
C TYR A 20 -10.66 5.38 17.38
N GLY A 21 -10.00 6.54 17.26
CA GLY A 21 -9.99 7.59 18.27
C GLY A 21 -9.11 7.31 19.50
N GLY A 22 -8.02 6.57 19.32
CA GLY A 22 -7.09 6.22 20.40
C GLY A 22 -5.74 5.68 19.90
N PRO A 23 -4.62 5.99 20.58
CA PRO A 23 -3.27 5.64 20.12
C PRO A 23 -2.93 4.16 20.34
N GLU A 24 -3.73 3.42 21.09
CA GLU A 24 -3.37 2.11 21.66
C GLU A 24 -3.00 1.09 20.56
N VAL A 25 -3.74 1.10 19.44
CA VAL A 25 -3.46 0.20 18.31
C VAL A 25 -2.06 0.44 17.74
N PHE A 26 -1.67 1.72 17.59
CA PHE A 26 -0.37 2.07 17.03
C PHE A 26 0.74 1.89 18.06
N GLU A 27 0.49 2.24 19.33
CA GLU A 27 1.46 2.09 20.41
C GLU A 27 1.81 0.62 20.66
N GLU A 28 0.80 -0.21 20.94
CA GLU A 28 1.01 -1.61 21.33
C GLU A 28 1.62 -2.47 20.22
N LEU A 29 1.30 -2.16 18.95
CA LEU A 29 1.72 -2.95 17.79
C LEU A 29 2.97 -2.39 17.11
N VAL A 30 3.31 -1.11 17.31
CA VAL A 30 4.42 -0.45 16.61
C VAL A 30 5.41 0.18 17.60
N THR A 31 5.05 1.26 18.29
CA THR A 31 6.04 2.09 19.00
C THR A 31 6.56 1.45 20.30
N GLU A 32 5.81 0.58 20.96
CA GLU A 32 6.28 -0.15 22.14
C GLU A 32 7.24 -1.31 21.80
N VAL A 33 7.16 -1.82 20.57
CA VAL A 33 7.90 -3.00 20.11
C VAL A 33 8.92 -2.68 19.03
N THR A 34 9.13 -1.41 18.70
CA THR A 34 10.15 -0.96 17.76
C THR A 34 10.76 0.36 18.22
N ASN A 35 11.80 0.82 17.51
CA ASN A 35 12.29 2.19 17.65
C ASN A 35 11.59 3.20 16.71
N ILE A 36 10.45 2.82 16.11
CA ILE A 36 9.58 3.73 15.36
C ILE A 36 8.88 4.65 16.36
N TYR A 37 8.79 5.94 16.03
CA TYR A 37 8.05 6.93 16.80
C TYR A 37 7.13 7.74 15.89
N ALA A 38 6.16 8.44 16.46
CA ALA A 38 5.29 9.33 15.72
C ALA A 38 5.04 10.63 16.49
N GLU A 39 4.83 11.71 15.74
CA GLU A 39 4.55 13.05 16.23
C GLU A 39 3.44 13.67 15.40
N GLU A 40 2.61 14.50 16.03
CA GLU A 40 1.61 15.30 15.31
C GLU A 40 2.23 16.63 14.87
N VAL A 41 2.20 16.92 13.57
CA VAL A 41 2.67 18.18 12.98
C VAL A 41 1.58 18.69 12.05
N ASP A 42 1.12 19.92 12.24
CA ASP A 42 0.08 20.56 11.42
C ASP A 42 -1.15 19.65 11.18
N GLU A 43 -1.69 19.05 12.26
CA GLU A 43 -2.85 18.14 12.24
C GLU A 43 -2.64 16.82 11.45
N THR A 44 -1.39 16.53 11.07
CA THR A 44 -0.97 15.31 10.37
C THR A 44 -0.12 14.45 11.29
N LEU A 45 -0.39 13.14 11.33
CA LEU A 45 0.43 12.17 12.05
C LEU A 45 1.68 11.84 11.23
N HIS A 46 2.84 12.31 11.67
CA HIS A 46 4.12 11.96 11.08
C HIS A 46 4.75 10.77 11.81
N ILE A 47 4.98 9.69 11.08
CA ILE A 47 5.58 8.45 11.59
C ILE A 47 7.02 8.37 11.10
N TYR A 48 7.97 8.11 11.99
CA TYR A 48 9.39 8.11 11.70
C TYR A 48 9.95 6.70 11.86
N VAL A 49 10.42 6.13 10.74
CA VAL A 49 11.04 4.80 10.68
C VAL A 49 12.55 4.96 10.51
N PRO A 50 13.35 4.67 11.55
CA PRO A 50 14.81 4.73 11.48
C PRO A 50 15.37 3.80 10.41
N ALA A 51 16.53 4.16 9.83
CA ALA A 51 17.21 3.29 8.87
C ALA A 51 17.69 1.97 9.51
N ASP A 52 18.06 2.00 10.79
CA ASP A 52 18.37 0.83 11.60
C ASP A 52 17.14 0.49 12.46
N LEU A 53 16.19 -0.22 11.85
CA LEU A 53 14.94 -0.61 12.52
C LEU A 53 15.24 -1.67 13.59
N GLU A 54 14.99 -1.31 14.84
CA GLU A 54 15.05 -2.24 15.96
C GLU A 54 13.65 -2.80 16.22
N VAL A 55 13.56 -4.11 16.42
CA VAL A 55 12.32 -4.81 16.76
C VAL A 55 12.52 -5.53 18.09
N GLY A 56 11.74 -5.14 19.08
CA GLY A 56 11.75 -5.68 20.43
C GLY A 56 10.79 -6.85 20.62
N GLY A 57 11.21 -7.82 21.44
CA GLY A 57 10.38 -8.98 21.81
C GLY A 57 10.19 -9.98 20.67
N SER A 58 9.13 -10.79 20.77
CA SER A 58 8.81 -11.86 19.81
C SER A 58 7.41 -11.72 19.18
N ARG A 59 6.71 -10.61 19.43
CA ARG A 59 5.34 -10.37 18.93
C ARG A 59 5.30 -9.84 17.49
N LEU A 60 6.39 -9.27 17.01
CA LEU A 60 6.49 -8.67 15.68
C LEU A 60 7.59 -9.37 14.88
N VAL A 61 7.27 -9.76 13.65
CA VAL A 61 8.24 -10.33 12.70
C VAL A 61 8.31 -9.41 11.50
N VAL A 62 9.51 -8.89 11.23
CA VAL A 62 9.79 -8.05 10.07
C VAL A 62 10.67 -8.81 9.08
N ARG A 63 10.37 -8.66 7.79
CA ARG A 63 11.16 -9.19 6.66
C ARG A 63 11.37 -8.09 5.64
N SER A 64 12.35 -8.27 4.77
CA SER A 64 12.64 -7.32 3.69
C SER A 64 11.49 -7.20 2.69
N LYS A 65 10.77 -8.30 2.43
CA LYS A 65 9.64 -8.35 1.50
C LYS A 65 8.44 -9.04 2.14
N SER A 66 7.23 -8.56 1.85
CA SER A 66 5.98 -9.08 2.38
C SER A 66 5.75 -10.54 1.99
N VAL A 67 6.13 -10.92 0.78
CA VAL A 67 6.04 -12.31 0.29
C VAL A 67 6.82 -13.31 1.13
N ASP A 68 7.87 -12.87 1.85
CA ASP A 68 8.63 -13.75 2.76
C ASP A 68 7.82 -14.11 4.02
N LEU A 69 6.75 -13.37 4.31
CA LEU A 69 5.83 -13.64 5.42
C LEU A 69 4.83 -14.76 5.08
N ILE A 70 4.55 -14.99 3.79
CA ILE A 70 3.59 -16.00 3.34
C ILE A 70 3.97 -17.40 3.83
N ALA A 71 5.24 -17.79 3.66
CA ALA A 71 5.71 -19.10 4.11
C ALA A 71 5.57 -19.28 5.64
N LEU A 72 5.66 -18.18 6.40
CA LEU A 72 5.49 -18.22 7.86
C LEU A 72 4.01 -18.35 8.25
N LEU A 73 3.10 -17.72 7.50
CA LEU A 73 1.66 -17.90 7.66
C LEU A 73 1.25 -19.34 7.36
N GLU A 74 1.69 -19.88 6.21
CA GLU A 74 1.38 -21.25 5.79
C GLU A 74 1.93 -22.30 6.78
N ALA A 75 3.10 -22.03 7.37
CA ALA A 75 3.70 -22.86 8.40
C ALA A 75 3.07 -22.70 9.79
N GLY A 76 2.12 -21.77 9.97
CA GLY A 76 1.52 -21.44 11.28
C GLY A 76 2.51 -20.82 12.28
N SER A 77 3.62 -20.27 11.78
CA SER A 77 4.61 -19.54 12.59
C SER A 77 4.23 -18.07 12.78
N LEU A 78 3.30 -17.56 11.97
CA LEU A 78 2.64 -16.27 12.14
C LEU A 78 1.12 -16.47 12.18
N ASP A 79 0.47 -15.73 13.06
CA ASP A 79 -1.00 -15.71 13.14
C ASP A 79 -1.63 -14.77 12.10
N TYR A 80 -1.00 -13.62 11.86
CA TYR A 80 -1.45 -12.58 10.91
C TYR A 80 -0.25 -11.92 10.23
N ALA A 81 -0.47 -11.43 9.01
CA ALA A 81 0.45 -10.53 8.32
C ALA A 81 -0.34 -9.45 7.57
N PHE A 82 0.24 -8.25 7.48
CA PHE A 82 -0.26 -7.22 6.57
C PHE A 82 0.23 -7.53 5.15
N GLU A 83 -0.72 -7.69 4.23
CA GLU A 83 -0.45 -7.99 2.83
C GLU A 83 -1.52 -7.40 1.90
N TYR A 84 -1.19 -7.30 0.61
CA TYR A 84 -2.17 -6.93 -0.41
C TYR A 84 -3.21 -8.04 -0.61
N ARG A 85 -4.47 -7.64 -0.83
CA ARG A 85 -5.57 -8.59 -1.12
C ARG A 85 -5.26 -9.52 -2.29
N SER A 86 -4.63 -9.00 -3.34
CA SER A 86 -4.24 -9.80 -4.52
C SER A 86 -3.29 -10.94 -4.15
N ILE A 87 -2.32 -10.70 -3.27
CA ILE A 87 -1.40 -11.73 -2.78
C ILE A 87 -2.14 -12.77 -1.96
N ALA A 88 -3.03 -12.34 -1.05
CA ALA A 88 -3.85 -13.26 -0.26
C ALA A 88 -4.71 -14.18 -1.15
N VAL A 89 -5.36 -13.62 -2.18
CA VAL A 89 -6.18 -14.39 -3.14
C VAL A 89 -5.31 -15.36 -3.96
N GLN A 90 -4.19 -14.90 -4.50
CA GLN A 90 -3.29 -15.71 -5.33
C GLN A 90 -2.66 -16.89 -4.57
N HIS A 91 -2.46 -16.74 -3.26
CA HIS A 91 -1.95 -17.78 -2.37
C HIS A 91 -3.06 -18.54 -1.62
N ASN A 92 -4.34 -18.28 -1.92
CA ASN A 92 -5.50 -18.91 -1.27
C ASN A 92 -5.46 -18.80 0.27
N LEU A 93 -5.00 -17.65 0.77
CA LEU A 93 -4.96 -17.31 2.18
C LEU A 93 -6.30 -16.73 2.63
N SER A 94 -6.66 -16.99 3.89
CA SER A 94 -7.77 -16.26 4.53
C SER A 94 -7.33 -14.86 4.92
N PHE A 95 -8.22 -13.88 4.83
CA PHE A 95 -7.92 -12.49 5.17
C PHE A 95 -9.11 -11.82 5.86
N VAL A 96 -8.80 -10.75 6.61
CA VAL A 96 -9.78 -9.83 7.18
C VAL A 96 -9.77 -8.57 6.32
N GLU A 97 -10.94 -8.14 5.85
CA GLU A 97 -11.06 -6.88 5.12
C GLU A 97 -10.99 -5.70 6.09
N LEU A 98 -10.05 -4.79 5.85
CA LEU A 98 -9.98 -3.51 6.54
C LEU A 98 -11.05 -2.57 5.99
N PRO A 99 -11.59 -1.64 6.81
CA PRO A 99 -12.45 -0.56 6.32
C PRO A 99 -11.80 0.19 5.14
N PRO A 100 -12.59 0.68 4.17
CA PRO A 100 -12.07 1.48 3.06
C PRO A 100 -11.18 2.66 3.51
N GLU A 101 -11.49 3.30 4.64
CA GLU A 101 -10.72 4.39 5.26
C GLU A 101 -9.32 3.95 5.75
N LEU A 102 -9.08 2.66 5.93
CA LEU A 102 -7.81 2.10 6.41
C LEU A 102 -7.09 1.26 5.36
N SER A 103 -7.80 0.67 4.40
CA SER A 103 -7.21 -0.26 3.42
C SER A 103 -6.19 0.37 2.46
N LEU A 104 -6.17 1.71 2.36
CA LEU A 104 -5.53 2.48 1.30
C LEU A 104 -6.03 2.11 -0.11
N GLY A 105 -7.15 1.38 -0.25
CA GLY A 105 -7.61 0.85 -1.53
C GLY A 105 -8.56 1.77 -2.31
N SER A 106 -9.11 2.82 -1.70
CA SER A 106 -10.17 3.63 -2.30
C SER A 106 -9.72 5.07 -2.57
N PRO A 107 -9.77 5.55 -3.82
CA PRO A 107 -9.50 6.96 -4.15
C PRO A 107 -10.40 7.96 -3.40
N GLU A 108 -11.59 7.56 -2.97
CA GLU A 108 -12.56 8.43 -2.26
C GLU A 108 -12.06 8.85 -0.87
N HIS A 109 -11.13 8.10 -0.28
CA HIS A 109 -10.59 8.37 1.06
C HIS A 109 -9.21 9.05 1.02
N THR A 110 -8.82 9.65 -0.12
CA THR A 110 -7.54 10.35 -0.27
C THR A 110 -7.28 11.35 0.86
N ASP A 111 -8.25 12.20 1.19
CA ASP A 111 -8.11 13.22 2.25
C ASP A 111 -7.93 12.59 3.64
N PHE A 112 -8.50 11.40 3.87
CA PHE A 112 -8.32 10.69 5.13
C PHE A 112 -6.94 10.03 5.19
N TYR A 113 -6.49 9.41 4.10
CA TYR A 113 -5.16 8.80 4.03
C TYR A 113 -4.05 9.83 4.23
N ALA A 114 -4.23 11.05 3.71
CA ALA A 114 -3.28 12.16 3.86
C ALA A 114 -3.10 12.64 5.30
N LYS A 115 -3.95 12.24 6.25
CA LYS A 115 -3.79 12.54 7.68
C LYS A 115 -2.61 11.82 8.33
N ALA A 116 -1.96 10.90 7.63
CA ALA A 116 -0.72 10.28 8.06
C ALA A 116 0.36 10.41 6.98
N ALA A 117 1.58 10.68 7.41
CA ALA A 117 2.77 10.64 6.56
C ALA A 117 3.85 9.81 7.23
N ILE A 118 4.56 9.01 6.45
CA ILE A 118 5.65 8.17 6.95
C ILE A 118 6.99 8.64 6.39
N HIS A 119 7.94 8.84 7.28
CA HIS A 119 9.34 9.10 6.98
C HIS A 119 10.10 7.79 7.10
N ILE A 120 10.73 7.36 6.02
CA ILE A 120 11.54 6.13 5.98
C ILE A 120 13.02 6.48 5.94
N MET A 121 13.86 5.59 6.47
CA MET A 121 15.32 5.76 6.52
C MET A 121 15.73 7.00 7.32
N CYS A 122 14.98 7.34 8.37
CA CYS A 122 15.20 8.53 9.18
C CYS A 122 16.62 8.57 9.76
N GLY A 123 17.22 9.76 9.76
CA GLY A 123 18.58 9.98 10.24
C GLY A 123 19.67 9.62 9.22
N THR A 124 19.31 9.47 7.94
CA THR A 124 20.26 9.21 6.85
C THR A 124 20.03 10.16 5.67
N GLU A 125 20.99 10.24 4.75
CA GLU A 125 20.85 11.02 3.50
C GLU A 125 19.76 10.47 2.56
N GLN A 126 19.24 9.27 2.82
CA GLN A 126 18.19 8.61 2.03
C GLN A 126 16.79 8.80 2.63
N GLU A 127 16.67 9.65 3.66
CA GLU A 127 15.40 9.92 4.31
C GLU A 127 14.36 10.42 3.30
N LYS A 128 13.17 9.82 3.35
CA LYS A 128 12.07 10.16 2.44
C LYS A 128 10.75 10.20 3.19
N MET A 129 10.06 11.32 3.07
CA MET A 129 8.67 11.47 3.46
C MET A 129 7.75 10.91 2.37
N ILE A 130 6.76 10.12 2.77
CA ILE A 130 5.72 9.53 1.93
C ILE A 130 4.37 9.83 2.60
N GLU A 131 3.54 10.62 1.95
CA GLU A 131 2.17 10.88 2.39
C GLU A 131 1.29 9.63 2.16
N GLY A 132 0.36 9.37 3.08
CA GLY A 132 -0.65 8.33 2.92
C GLY A 132 -1.54 8.63 1.72
N ALA A 133 -1.62 7.68 0.79
CA ALA A 133 -2.33 7.86 -0.46
C ALA A 133 -2.94 6.53 -0.94
N PRO A 134 -3.98 6.58 -1.80
CA PRO A 134 -4.58 5.39 -2.37
C PRO A 134 -3.56 4.55 -3.17
N ILE A 135 -3.67 3.23 -3.07
CA ILE A 135 -2.88 2.25 -3.83
C ILE A 135 -3.55 2.09 -5.20
N VAL A 136 -3.24 3.01 -6.10
CA VAL A 136 -3.74 3.00 -7.48
C VAL A 136 -2.60 2.70 -8.44
N TYR A 137 -2.81 1.73 -9.33
CA TYR A 137 -1.84 1.39 -10.37
C TYR A 137 -2.04 2.30 -11.58
N GLY A 138 -0.96 2.96 -12.00
CA GLY A 138 -0.92 3.77 -13.21
C GLY A 138 -0.26 3.02 -14.37
N VAL A 139 -0.76 3.24 -15.58
CA VAL A 139 -0.17 2.76 -16.84
C VAL A 139 0.01 3.95 -17.79
N THR A 140 1.07 3.92 -18.61
CA THR A 140 1.33 4.97 -19.61
C THR A 140 1.97 4.38 -20.87
N ILE A 141 1.84 5.09 -21.99
CA ILE A 141 2.58 4.81 -23.23
C ILE A 141 3.73 5.81 -23.29
N PRO A 142 4.99 5.38 -23.08
CA PRO A 142 6.13 6.28 -23.12
C PRO A 142 6.20 7.09 -24.42
N SER A 143 6.67 8.34 -24.34
CA SER A 143 6.87 9.17 -25.53
C SER A 143 7.85 8.54 -26.54
N SER A 144 8.79 7.74 -26.05
CA SER A 144 9.78 6.98 -26.81
C SER A 144 9.30 5.62 -27.33
N ALA A 145 8.04 5.24 -27.13
CA ALA A 145 7.54 3.94 -27.56
C ALA A 145 7.65 3.77 -29.09
N GLU A 146 8.40 2.76 -29.54
CA GLU A 146 8.65 2.50 -30.97
C GLU A 146 7.38 2.04 -31.70
N ASN A 147 6.51 1.30 -31.01
CA ASN A 147 5.26 0.79 -31.55
C ASN A 147 4.06 1.32 -30.76
N ARG A 148 3.75 2.59 -30.98
CA ARG A 148 2.68 3.31 -30.25
C ARG A 148 1.30 2.71 -30.49
N GLY A 149 1.02 2.23 -31.71
CA GLY A 149 -0.27 1.65 -32.07
C GLY A 149 -0.56 0.39 -31.27
N ASP A 150 0.36 -0.57 -31.26
CA ASP A 150 0.19 -1.81 -30.49
C ASP A 150 0.16 -1.55 -28.97
N ALA A 151 0.93 -0.55 -28.50
CA ALA A 151 0.88 -0.13 -27.10
C ALA A 151 -0.51 0.42 -26.73
N ALA A 152 -1.15 1.19 -27.61
CA ALA A 152 -2.50 1.69 -27.40
C ALA A 152 -3.53 0.57 -27.41
N GLU A 153 -3.44 -0.39 -28.33
CA GLU A 153 -4.33 -1.56 -28.34
C GLU A 153 -4.17 -2.41 -27.07
N PHE A 154 -2.93 -2.57 -26.56
CA PHE A 154 -2.70 -3.24 -25.28
C PHE A 154 -3.35 -2.50 -24.11
N VAL A 155 -3.15 -1.19 -24.00
CA VAL A 155 -3.75 -0.38 -22.92
C VAL A 155 -5.28 -0.41 -23.03
N LYS A 156 -5.83 -0.36 -24.24
CA LYS A 156 -7.27 -0.48 -24.48
C LYS A 156 -7.83 -1.82 -24.02
N MET A 157 -7.14 -2.92 -24.28
CA MET A 157 -7.50 -4.24 -23.75
C MET A 157 -7.41 -4.26 -22.22
N LEU A 158 -6.34 -3.69 -21.64
CA LEU A 158 -6.10 -3.63 -20.20
C LEU A 158 -7.20 -2.86 -19.46
N ILE A 159 -7.76 -1.79 -20.05
CA ILE A 159 -8.83 -0.98 -19.45
C ILE A 159 -10.24 -1.43 -19.86
N SER A 160 -10.36 -2.52 -20.62
CA SER A 160 -11.65 -3.10 -21.02
C SER A 160 -12.14 -4.13 -20.00
N SER A 161 -13.33 -4.68 -20.24
CA SER A 161 -13.88 -5.78 -19.44
C SER A 161 -12.98 -7.03 -19.40
N VAL A 162 -12.12 -7.23 -20.40
CA VAL A 162 -11.13 -8.32 -20.40
C VAL A 162 -10.09 -8.08 -19.31
N GLY A 163 -9.59 -6.86 -19.19
CA GLY A 163 -8.65 -6.50 -18.13
C GLY A 163 -9.30 -6.57 -16.76
N GLU A 164 -10.50 -6.00 -16.62
CA GLU A 164 -11.30 -6.07 -15.40
C GLU A 164 -11.46 -7.53 -14.89
N GLU A 165 -11.87 -8.46 -15.76
CA GLU A 165 -12.02 -9.88 -15.40
C GLU A 165 -10.70 -10.50 -14.93
N VAL A 166 -9.58 -10.17 -15.58
CA VAL A 166 -8.24 -10.67 -15.20
C VAL A 166 -7.82 -10.13 -13.83
N PHE A 167 -8.00 -8.84 -13.58
CA PHE A 167 -7.62 -8.22 -12.30
C PHE A 167 -8.48 -8.74 -11.15
N GLU A 168 -9.80 -8.76 -11.32
CA GLU A 168 -10.74 -9.27 -10.31
C GLU A 168 -10.49 -10.75 -10.00
N GLY A 169 -10.23 -11.56 -11.04
CA GLY A 169 -9.87 -12.97 -10.90
C GLY A 169 -8.55 -13.22 -10.13
N LEU A 170 -7.66 -12.22 -10.10
CA LEU A 170 -6.40 -12.23 -9.35
C LEU A 170 -6.49 -11.46 -8.01
N GLY A 171 -7.70 -11.11 -7.57
CA GLY A 171 -7.97 -10.47 -6.29
C GLY A 171 -7.63 -8.98 -6.24
N GLN A 172 -7.37 -8.35 -7.38
CA GLN A 172 -7.07 -6.94 -7.48
C GLN A 172 -8.30 -6.19 -7.99
N SER A 173 -8.89 -5.36 -7.14
CA SER A 173 -10.08 -4.59 -7.50
C SER A 173 -9.81 -3.67 -8.68
N PHE A 174 -10.73 -3.65 -9.63
CA PHE A 174 -10.72 -2.73 -10.75
C PHE A 174 -11.42 -1.42 -10.36
N LEU A 175 -10.96 -0.29 -10.90
CA LEU A 175 -11.68 0.98 -10.72
C LEU A 175 -12.99 0.93 -11.51
N GLU A 176 -14.04 1.63 -11.06
CA GLU A 176 -15.30 1.75 -11.82
C GLU A 176 -15.08 2.26 -13.25
N GLY A 177 -14.01 3.01 -13.48
CA GLY A 177 -13.50 3.35 -14.80
C GLY A 177 -12.07 3.88 -14.74
N PRO A 178 -11.38 3.92 -15.90
CA PRO A 178 -10.02 4.47 -15.97
C PRO A 178 -10.01 5.97 -15.67
N ILE A 179 -9.03 6.41 -14.87
CA ILE A 179 -8.77 7.82 -14.62
C ILE A 179 -7.71 8.30 -15.62
N PHE A 180 -8.07 9.27 -16.45
CA PHE A 180 -7.18 9.82 -17.48
C PHE A 180 -6.49 11.10 -16.99
N ILE A 181 -5.16 11.12 -17.01
CA ILE A 181 -4.34 12.27 -16.56
C ILE A 181 -3.38 12.67 -17.69
N GLY A 182 -3.34 13.97 -18.03
CA GLY A 182 -2.42 14.53 -19.02
C GLY A 182 -2.87 14.34 -20.48
N GLU A 183 -1.89 14.19 -21.38
CA GLU A 183 -2.13 14.03 -22.82
C GLU A 183 -2.49 12.57 -23.15
N VAL A 184 -3.76 12.21 -22.97
CA VAL A 184 -4.26 10.87 -23.27
C VAL A 184 -4.69 10.77 -24.74
N PRO A 185 -4.19 9.79 -25.51
CA PRO A 185 -4.66 9.51 -26.87
C PRO A 185 -6.18 9.32 -26.94
N GLU A 186 -6.83 9.96 -27.91
CA GLU A 186 -8.30 9.88 -28.07
C GLU A 186 -8.81 8.45 -28.24
N GLU A 187 -8.02 7.58 -28.86
CA GLU A 187 -8.33 6.16 -29.04
C GLU A 187 -8.47 5.35 -27.74
N LEU A 188 -7.98 5.88 -26.61
CA LEU A 188 -8.11 5.29 -25.28
C LEU A 188 -9.31 5.83 -24.48
N LYS A 189 -9.92 6.95 -24.90
CA LYS A 189 -11.06 7.57 -24.22
C LYS A 189 -12.38 6.94 -24.70
N VAL A 190 -12.53 5.65 -24.44
CA VAL A 190 -13.69 4.84 -24.85
C VAL A 190 -14.86 5.04 -23.90
#